data_AF-A0A2V2UPD8-F1
#
_entry.id   AF-A0A2V2UPD8-F1
#
_cell.length_a   1.000
_cell.length_b   1.000
_cell.length_c   1.000
_cell.angle_alpha   90.00
_cell.angle_beta   90.00
_cell.angle_gamma   90.00
#
_symmetry.space_group_name_H-M   'P 1'
#
loop_
_entity.id
_entity.type
_entity.pdbx_description
1 polymer ?
#
loop_
_entity_poly.entity_id
_entity_poly.type
_entity_poly.pdbx_seq_one_letter_code
_entity_poly.pdbx_strand_id
1 'polypeptide(L)'
;MRALGIETNEDKTEVLNKGGPVDMPAEYIRPFARVLGAGVANDPESELITQFVQRKAEETDRLFRAIVELPFAKHTQWRLLSVSALPRVTFLLRTHAPAHTRAAAEWFDDRVTGVLGVIMDGPVTKRARDIAALPVRRGGCGLRRQREIAEFAYACLGEKGKQRAMTDELDAKHQSDLYETLQGPDRKVFVSNTAAGAGRPLTDPQVHADDRGFSTYLRERLLVRVLPEGQKCVCGADASNEHVHTCTRLQQNPRTTRHDMINMTFANGLRLCGFQCGMEPRLTEASRRRPDILIVGLDTYAITDVTVTYAGRVTAYVSEESMEEADPLRAARDRLTQKRQKYRHWALANGLDFEPFVMLTNGAIHPASRRWLRRILGNQDHRLTITNAYDMIVADTLAAMLRGNVHVFNAACGRAGTG
;
A
#
# COMPACT_ATOMS: atom_id res chain seq x y z
N MET A 1 0.93 53.29 -8.39
CA MET A 1 0.17 52.84 -7.22
C MET A 1 -0.69 53.96 -6.63
N ARG A 2 -0.12 55.02 -6.02
CA ARG A 2 -0.92 56.15 -5.48
C ARG A 2 -1.82 56.85 -6.50
N ALA A 3 -1.33 57.10 -7.72
CA ALA A 3 -2.14 57.68 -8.81
C ALA A 3 -3.31 56.78 -9.28
N LEU A 4 -3.28 55.49 -8.92
CA LEU A 4 -4.36 54.53 -9.20
C LEU A 4 -5.28 54.32 -7.98
N GLY A 5 -5.12 55.10 -6.90
CA GLY A 5 -5.85 54.92 -5.65
C GLY A 5 -5.46 53.66 -4.86
N ILE A 6 -4.31 53.04 -5.17
CA ILE A 6 -3.83 51.83 -4.50
C ILE A 6 -2.80 52.24 -3.45
N GLU A 7 -3.11 51.93 -2.18
CA GLU A 7 -2.19 52.08 -1.05
C GLU A 7 -1.22 50.91 -0.99
N THR A 8 0.06 51.22 -0.81
CA THR A 8 1.13 50.22 -0.66
C THR A 8 1.29 49.86 0.81
N ASN A 9 1.32 48.56 1.12
CA ASN A 9 1.69 48.09 2.46
C ASN A 9 3.22 48.08 2.59
N GLU A 10 3.78 49.07 3.27
CA GLU A 10 5.24 49.24 3.41
C GLU A 10 5.88 48.08 4.20
N ASP A 11 5.18 47.49 5.18
CA ASP A 11 5.66 46.34 5.97
C ASP A 11 5.86 45.06 5.15
N LYS A 12 5.15 44.94 4.01
CA LYS A 12 5.22 43.78 3.10
C LYS A 12 5.94 44.09 1.79
N THR A 13 6.40 45.32 1.61
CA THR A 13 7.08 45.75 0.38
C THR A 13 8.57 45.67 0.57
N GLU A 14 9.22 44.78 -0.18
CA GLU A 14 10.66 44.54 -0.09
C GLU A 14 11.31 44.82 -1.46
N VAL A 15 12.53 45.38 -1.43
CA VAL A 15 13.35 45.58 -2.62
C VAL A 15 14.50 44.59 -2.57
N LEU A 16 14.61 43.71 -3.57
CA LEU A 16 15.69 42.73 -3.65
C LEU A 16 16.88 43.25 -4.45
N ASN A 17 16.65 43.90 -5.60
CA ASN A 17 17.72 44.36 -6.48
C ASN A 17 17.42 45.75 -7.04
N LYS A 18 18.47 46.56 -7.21
CA LYS A 18 18.45 47.91 -7.80
C LYS A 18 18.46 47.94 -9.33
N GLY A 19 18.61 46.81 -10.01
CA GLY A 19 18.60 46.74 -11.48
C GLY A 19 17.24 47.08 -12.14
N GLY A 20 16.20 47.33 -11.34
CA GLY A 20 14.90 47.79 -11.82
C GLY A 20 14.79 49.32 -11.89
N PRO A 21 13.73 49.86 -12.52
CA PRO A 21 13.56 51.29 -12.79
C PRO A 21 13.18 52.13 -11.54
N VAL A 22 13.68 51.80 -10.36
CA VAL A 22 13.19 52.36 -9.08
C VAL A 22 14.30 53.11 -8.35
N ASP A 23 14.09 54.41 -8.11
CA ASP A 23 14.91 55.29 -7.25
C ASP A 23 14.65 54.98 -5.75
N MET A 24 14.75 53.71 -5.36
CA MET A 24 14.60 53.28 -3.96
C MET A 24 15.95 53.40 -3.22
N PRO A 25 15.99 53.98 -1.99
CA PRO A 25 17.23 54.14 -1.23
C PRO A 25 17.91 52.78 -0.92
N ALA A 26 19.24 52.79 -0.82
CA ALA A 26 20.05 51.58 -0.61
C ALA A 26 19.70 50.78 0.66
N GLU A 27 19.21 51.46 1.69
CA GLU A 27 18.84 50.91 2.99
C GLU A 27 17.63 49.96 2.93
N TYR A 28 16.86 49.98 1.84
CA TYR A 28 15.68 49.11 1.64
C TYR A 28 16.01 47.81 0.88
N ILE A 29 17.26 47.61 0.44
CA ILE A 29 17.66 46.37 -0.21
C ILE A 29 17.75 45.26 0.83
N ARG A 30 16.87 44.27 0.71
CA ARG A 30 16.95 43.05 1.52
C ARG A 30 17.84 42.03 0.81
N PRO A 31 18.75 41.34 1.52
CA PRO A 31 19.59 40.30 0.92
C PRO A 31 18.79 39.03 0.55
N PHE A 32 17.56 38.92 1.07
CA PHE A 32 16.66 37.79 0.91
C PHE A 32 15.22 38.27 0.99
N ALA A 33 14.32 37.63 0.25
CA ALA A 33 12.88 37.81 0.34
C ALA A 33 12.15 36.49 0.14
N ARG A 34 10.92 36.42 0.64
CA ARG A 34 10.01 35.32 0.38
C ARG A 34 9.01 35.71 -0.70
N VAL A 35 9.07 35.04 -1.86
CA VAL A 35 8.14 35.27 -2.98
C VAL A 35 7.30 34.02 -3.20
N LEU A 36 5.99 34.12 -2.98
CA LEU A 36 5.02 33.04 -3.18
C LEU A 36 5.39 31.70 -2.49
N GLY A 37 6.13 31.78 -1.39
CA GLY A 37 6.60 30.59 -0.65
C GLY A 37 8.02 30.13 -0.99
N ALA A 38 8.63 30.64 -2.07
CA ALA A 38 10.04 30.42 -2.38
C ALA A 38 10.92 31.47 -1.71
N GLY A 39 12.13 31.07 -1.33
CA GLY A 39 13.17 31.96 -0.82
C GLY A 39 14.04 32.43 -1.98
N VAL A 40 14.18 33.73 -2.12
CA VAL A 40 14.95 34.36 -3.20
C VAL A 40 15.98 35.28 -2.58
N ALA A 41 17.24 35.14 -3.00
CA ALA A 41 18.32 36.04 -2.65
C ALA A 41 18.97 36.60 -3.92
N ASN A 42 19.73 37.69 -3.78
CA ASN A 42 20.47 38.27 -4.91
C ASN A 42 21.57 37.34 -5.44
N ASP A 43 22.21 36.62 -4.53
CA ASP A 43 23.12 35.53 -4.85
C ASP A 43 22.33 34.21 -4.87
N PRO A 44 22.23 33.53 -6.03
CA PRO A 44 21.55 32.25 -6.13
C PRO A 44 22.13 31.16 -5.23
N GLU A 45 23.41 31.25 -4.84
CA GLU A 45 24.08 30.28 -3.96
C GLU A 45 24.03 30.70 -2.48
N SER A 46 23.27 31.73 -2.15
CA SER A 46 23.22 32.28 -0.79
C SER A 46 22.77 31.25 0.24
N GLU A 47 23.52 31.16 1.33
CA GLU A 47 23.17 30.33 2.50
C GLU A 47 21.83 30.74 3.14
N LEU A 48 21.36 31.97 2.92
CA LEU A 48 20.03 32.41 3.36
C LEU A 48 18.91 31.58 2.71
N ILE A 49 19.11 31.14 1.46
CA ILE A 49 18.17 30.25 0.77
C ILE A 49 18.19 28.87 1.43
N THR A 50 19.37 28.29 1.67
CA THR A 50 19.53 27.01 2.37
C THR A 50 18.83 27.01 3.73
N GLN A 51 19.10 28.04 4.56
CA GLN A 51 18.48 28.20 5.88
C GLN A 51 16.97 28.40 5.81
N PHE A 52 16.46 29.09 4.79
CA PHE A 52 15.03 29.24 4.58
C PHE A 52 14.38 27.89 4.22
N VAL A 53 14.93 27.16 3.26
CA VAL A 53 14.43 25.85 2.83
C VAL A 53 14.43 24.87 4.01
N GLN A 54 15.51 24.82 4.78
CA GLN A 54 15.62 23.97 5.97
C GLN A 54 14.51 24.28 6.98
N ARG A 55 14.39 25.55 7.40
CA ARG A 55 13.33 25.97 8.34
C ARG A 55 11.93 25.63 7.83
N LYS A 56 11.69 25.82 6.53
CA LYS A 56 10.38 25.51 5.93
C LYS A 56 10.08 24.02 5.89
N ALA A 57 11.08 23.16 5.67
CA ALA A 57 10.90 21.72 5.82
C ALA A 57 10.58 21.36 7.28
N GLU A 58 11.32 21.95 8.23
CA GLU A 58 11.17 21.72 9.68
C GLU A 58 9.82 22.15 10.25
N GLU A 59 9.13 23.13 9.63
CA GLU A 59 7.74 23.46 9.99
C GLU A 59 6.79 22.24 9.88
N THR A 60 7.14 21.25 9.06
CA THR A 60 6.38 19.99 8.93
C THR A 60 6.56 19.06 10.12
N ASP A 61 7.58 19.25 10.97
CA ASP A 61 7.84 18.43 12.16
C ASP A 61 6.63 18.39 13.10
N ARG A 62 5.88 19.49 13.20
CA ARG A 62 4.63 19.54 13.98
C ARG A 62 3.61 18.49 13.51
N LEU A 63 3.50 18.27 12.19
CA LEU A 63 2.60 17.25 11.64
C LEU A 63 3.15 15.84 11.89
N PHE A 64 4.46 15.61 11.70
CA PHE A 64 5.07 14.31 12.00
C PHE A 64 4.88 13.91 13.46
N ARG A 65 5.10 14.84 14.40
CA ARG A 65 4.81 14.63 15.83
C ARG A 65 3.35 14.34 16.07
N ALA A 66 2.44 15.14 15.51
CA ALA A 66 1.00 14.92 15.67
C ALA A 66 0.55 13.53 15.15
N ILE A 67 1.14 13.03 14.06
CA ILE A 67 0.83 11.69 13.55
C ILE A 67 1.22 10.62 14.57
N VAL A 68 2.34 10.79 15.27
CA VAL A 68 2.91 9.79 16.19
C VAL A 68 2.31 9.90 17.60
N GLU A 69 2.16 11.12 18.12
CA GLU A 69 1.80 11.38 19.52
C GLU A 69 0.30 11.33 19.78
N LEU A 70 -0.53 11.63 18.77
CA LEU A 70 -1.98 11.58 18.90
C LEU A 70 -2.49 10.13 18.73
N PRO A 71 -3.58 9.76 19.42
CA PRO A 71 -4.12 8.39 19.43
C PRO A 71 -4.91 8.06 18.15
N PHE A 72 -4.30 8.24 16.99
CA PHE A 72 -4.87 7.84 15.72
C PHE A 72 -4.70 6.34 15.49
N ALA A 73 -5.70 5.71 14.88
CA ALA A 73 -5.53 4.37 14.31
C ALA A 73 -4.39 4.39 13.29
N LYS A 74 -3.65 3.29 13.18
CA LYS A 74 -2.46 3.17 12.32
C LYS A 74 -2.74 3.40 10.86
N HIS A 75 -3.91 2.98 10.40
CA HIS A 75 -4.36 3.27 9.04
C HIS A 75 -4.53 4.77 8.82
N THR A 76 -5.09 5.50 9.79
CA THR A 76 -5.19 6.96 9.75
C THR A 76 -3.81 7.63 9.79
N GLN A 77 -2.89 7.16 10.65
CA GLN A 77 -1.50 7.64 10.67
C GLN A 77 -0.84 7.48 9.30
N TRP A 78 -1.02 6.32 8.66
CA TRP A 78 -0.54 6.05 7.31
C TRP A 78 -1.13 7.01 6.26
N ARG A 79 -2.43 7.29 6.32
CA ARG A 79 -3.08 8.23 5.40
C ARG A 79 -2.58 9.66 5.58
N LEU A 80 -2.40 10.10 6.84
CA LEU A 80 -1.80 11.40 7.13
C LEU A 80 -0.36 11.47 6.62
N LEU A 81 0.44 10.43 6.82
CA LEU A 81 1.81 10.36 6.31
C LEU A 81 1.86 10.43 4.78
N SER A 82 1.17 9.51 4.10
CA SER A 82 1.30 9.31 2.65
C SER A 82 0.59 10.36 1.81
N VAL A 83 -0.56 10.88 2.25
CA VAL A 83 -1.39 11.81 1.46
C VAL A 83 -1.19 13.25 1.90
N SER A 84 -0.86 13.50 3.18
CA SER A 84 -0.80 14.87 3.72
C SER A 84 0.61 15.35 4.06
N ALA A 85 1.44 14.53 4.71
CA ALA A 85 2.77 14.94 5.13
C ALA A 85 3.76 14.89 3.96
N LEU A 86 3.87 13.74 3.29
CA LEU A 86 4.85 13.48 2.22
C LEU A 86 4.88 14.57 1.12
N PRO A 87 3.75 15.10 0.61
CA PRO A 87 3.77 16.10 -0.46
C PRO A 87 4.25 17.50 -0.01
N ARG A 88 4.41 17.77 1.29
CA ARG A 88 4.64 19.14 1.80
C ARG A 88 5.96 19.76 1.37
N VAL A 89 7.00 18.96 1.18
CA VAL A 89 8.32 19.46 0.77
C VAL A 89 8.43 19.63 -0.76
N THR A 90 7.53 19.02 -1.54
CA THR A 90 7.62 18.97 -3.02
C THR A 90 7.71 20.35 -3.66
N PHE A 91 7.01 21.35 -3.12
CA PHE A 91 7.11 22.73 -3.61
C PHE A 91 8.54 23.28 -3.49
N LEU A 92 9.19 23.08 -2.33
CA LEU A 92 10.55 23.55 -2.09
C LEU A 92 11.55 22.87 -3.04
N LEU A 93 11.42 21.56 -3.25
CA LEU A 93 12.27 20.79 -4.16
C LEU A 93 12.18 21.26 -5.62
N ARG A 94 11.03 21.79 -6.02
CA ARG A 94 10.78 22.28 -7.37
C ARG A 94 11.20 23.74 -7.58
N THR A 95 11.40 24.50 -6.51
CA THR A 95 11.61 25.96 -6.57
C THR A 95 13.01 26.39 -6.15
N HIS A 96 13.83 25.49 -5.61
CA HIS A 96 15.20 25.78 -5.21
C HIS A 96 16.13 24.69 -5.73
N ALA A 97 17.37 25.07 -6.06
CA ALA A 97 18.38 24.17 -6.57
C ALA A 97 18.69 23.02 -5.59
N PRO A 98 19.24 21.89 -6.08
CA PRO A 98 19.63 20.75 -5.23
C PRO A 98 20.57 21.15 -4.08
N ALA A 99 21.47 22.12 -4.32
CA ALA A 99 22.41 22.62 -3.32
C ALA A 99 21.72 23.09 -2.03
N HIS A 100 20.53 23.71 -2.14
CA HIS A 100 19.77 24.23 -0.99
C HIS A 100 18.77 23.24 -0.40
N THR A 101 18.40 22.19 -1.14
CA THR A 101 17.30 21.29 -0.77
C THR A 101 17.77 19.95 -0.23
N ARG A 102 19.01 19.56 -0.51
CA ARG A 102 19.57 18.25 -0.18
C ARG A 102 19.45 17.88 1.31
N ALA A 103 19.95 18.76 2.18
CA ALA A 103 19.94 18.53 3.63
C ALA A 103 18.51 18.48 4.20
N ALA A 104 17.65 19.39 3.73
CA ALA A 104 16.25 19.43 4.13
C ALA A 104 15.49 18.17 3.69
N ALA A 105 15.78 17.66 2.50
CA ALA A 105 15.19 16.44 1.98
C ALA A 105 15.66 15.18 2.72
N GLU A 106 16.95 15.09 3.07
CA GLU A 106 17.50 14.03 3.95
C GLU A 106 16.82 14.04 5.33
N TRP A 107 16.75 15.20 5.97
CA TRP A 107 16.06 15.38 7.25
C TRP A 107 14.59 14.93 7.17
N PHE A 108 13.91 15.29 6.07
CA PHE A 108 12.51 14.93 5.85
C PHE A 108 12.32 13.42 5.67
N ASP A 109 13.19 12.77 4.90
CA ASP A 109 13.17 11.31 4.68
C ASP A 109 13.39 10.52 5.98
N ASP A 110 14.22 11.03 6.89
CA ASP A 110 14.42 10.44 8.21
C ASP A 110 13.16 10.54 9.08
N ARG A 111 12.42 11.67 9.02
CA ARG A 111 11.13 11.80 9.71
C ARG A 111 10.07 10.87 9.14
N VAL A 112 9.97 10.76 7.81
CA VAL A 112 9.08 9.80 7.14
C VAL A 112 9.40 8.37 7.59
N THR A 113 10.68 8.02 7.67
CA THR A 113 11.12 6.71 8.17
C THR A 113 10.75 6.49 9.64
N GLY A 114 10.92 7.51 10.48
CA GLY A 114 10.54 7.45 11.90
C GLY A 114 9.05 7.15 12.09
N VAL A 115 8.18 7.85 11.36
CA VAL A 115 6.72 7.59 11.40
C VAL A 115 6.40 6.19 10.87
N LEU A 116 7.04 5.75 9.79
CA LEU A 116 6.86 4.38 9.27
C LEU A 116 7.20 3.32 10.33
N GLY A 117 8.27 3.52 11.11
CA GLY A 117 8.64 2.63 12.20
C GLY A 117 7.59 2.53 13.31
N VAL A 118 6.96 3.65 13.67
CA VAL A 118 5.83 3.68 14.62
C VAL A 118 4.63 2.89 14.08
N ILE A 119 4.26 3.10 12.81
CA ILE A 119 3.14 2.39 12.18
C ILE A 119 3.41 0.88 12.14
N MET A 120 4.66 0.46 11.88
CA MET A 120 5.07 -0.95 11.83
C MET A 120 5.30 -1.62 13.20
N ASP A 121 5.25 -0.89 14.32
CA ASP A 121 5.70 -1.37 15.63
C ASP A 121 7.15 -1.90 15.63
N GLY A 122 8.06 -1.23 14.93
CA GLY A 122 9.44 -1.74 14.89
C GLY A 122 10.40 -0.93 14.02
N PRO A 123 11.68 -1.33 14.03
CA PRO A 123 12.70 -0.65 13.26
C PRO A 123 12.48 -0.82 11.75
N VAL A 124 12.78 0.24 10.99
CA VAL A 124 12.76 0.21 9.53
C VAL A 124 14.17 -0.05 9.03
N THR A 125 14.41 -1.26 8.51
CA THR A 125 15.70 -1.63 7.90
C THR A 125 15.93 -0.84 6.60
N LYS A 126 17.19 -0.78 6.13
CA LYS A 126 17.51 -0.18 4.82
C LYS A 126 16.66 -0.79 3.70
N ARG A 127 16.58 -2.13 3.64
CA ARG A 127 15.75 -2.87 2.68
C ARG A 127 14.27 -2.46 2.75
N ALA A 128 13.71 -2.37 3.96
CA ALA A 128 12.32 -1.96 4.14
C ALA A 128 12.09 -0.50 3.69
N ARG A 129 13.04 0.40 3.97
CA ARG A 129 13.00 1.80 3.52
C ARG A 129 13.04 1.89 1.99
N ASP A 130 13.94 1.14 1.35
CA ASP A 130 14.10 1.12 -0.11
C ASP A 130 12.83 0.55 -0.79
N ILE A 131 12.23 -0.52 -0.24
CA ILE A 131 10.94 -1.04 -0.73
C ILE A 131 9.82 -0.03 -0.50
N ALA A 132 9.76 0.62 0.67
CA ALA A 132 8.71 1.59 0.98
C ALA A 132 8.72 2.79 0.02
N ALA A 133 9.91 3.19 -0.45
CA ALA A 133 10.10 4.28 -1.39
C ALA A 133 9.50 4.01 -2.78
N LEU A 134 9.47 2.75 -3.22
CA LEU A 134 8.88 2.40 -4.50
C LEU A 134 7.38 2.73 -4.56
N PRO A 135 6.83 3.08 -5.74
CA PRO A 135 5.40 3.22 -5.94
C PRO A 135 4.62 1.97 -5.56
N VAL A 136 3.37 2.15 -5.12
CA VAL A 136 2.46 1.03 -4.79
C VAL A 136 2.31 0.05 -5.98
N ARG A 137 2.20 0.59 -7.21
CA ARG A 137 2.12 -0.19 -8.46
C ARG A 137 3.37 -1.02 -8.77
N ARG A 138 4.52 -0.65 -8.17
CA ARG A 138 5.81 -1.34 -8.29
C ARG A 138 6.16 -2.16 -7.04
N GLY A 139 5.16 -2.46 -6.20
CA GLY A 139 5.33 -3.32 -5.02
C GLY A 139 5.72 -2.61 -3.73
N GLY A 140 6.03 -1.30 -3.78
CA GLY A 140 6.37 -0.49 -2.61
C GLY A 140 5.19 0.16 -1.92
N CYS A 141 5.41 1.23 -1.17
CA CYS A 141 4.36 1.93 -0.42
C CYS A 141 4.14 3.39 -0.86
N GLY A 142 4.94 3.90 -1.79
CA GLY A 142 4.84 5.26 -2.34
C GLY A 142 5.50 6.33 -1.48
N LEU A 143 6.28 5.96 -0.46
CA LEU A 143 7.03 6.88 0.40
C LEU A 143 8.36 7.29 -0.25
N ARG A 144 8.29 7.82 -1.48
CA ARG A 144 9.49 8.14 -2.29
C ARG A 144 10.46 9.03 -1.53
N ARG A 145 11.76 8.75 -1.68
CA ARG A 145 12.83 9.54 -1.06
C ARG A 145 12.87 10.92 -1.67
N GLN A 146 12.58 11.92 -0.84
CA GLN A 146 12.62 13.32 -1.23
C GLN A 146 14.04 13.72 -1.61
N ARG A 147 15.05 13.12 -0.97
CA ARG A 147 16.46 13.33 -1.27
C ARG A 147 16.84 13.01 -2.72
N GLU A 148 16.23 12.00 -3.31
CA GLU A 148 16.50 11.63 -4.70
C GLU A 148 15.76 12.53 -5.68
N ILE A 149 14.51 12.87 -5.34
CA ILE A 149 13.70 13.82 -6.11
C ILE A 149 14.37 15.20 -6.14
N ALA A 150 15.01 15.61 -5.04
CA ALA A 150 15.70 16.90 -4.91
C ALA A 150 16.78 17.12 -5.98
N GLU A 151 17.42 16.05 -6.47
CA GLU A 151 18.50 16.16 -7.46
C GLU A 151 18.03 16.62 -8.85
N PHE A 152 16.75 16.40 -9.19
CA PHE A 152 16.24 16.74 -10.53
C PHE A 152 14.95 17.56 -10.53
N ALA A 153 14.25 17.72 -9.41
CA ALA A 153 12.96 18.41 -9.35
C ALA A 153 13.04 19.86 -9.83
N TYR A 154 14.09 20.59 -9.42
CA TYR A 154 14.33 21.98 -9.85
C TYR A 154 14.56 22.09 -11.36
N ALA A 155 15.40 21.20 -11.92
CA ALA A 155 15.71 21.18 -13.35
C ALA A 155 14.52 20.77 -14.24
N CYS A 156 13.43 20.27 -13.65
CA CYS A 156 12.19 19.95 -14.35
C CYS A 156 11.18 21.11 -14.39
N LEU A 157 11.49 22.25 -13.75
CA LEU A 157 10.57 23.39 -13.69
C LEU A 157 10.32 23.95 -15.10
N GLY A 158 9.05 24.22 -15.42
CA GLY A 158 8.64 24.69 -16.75
C GLY A 158 8.46 23.59 -17.81
N GLU A 159 8.91 22.37 -17.56
CA GLU A 159 8.84 21.27 -18.54
C GLU A 159 7.75 20.25 -18.18
N LYS A 160 6.62 20.31 -18.90
CA LYS A 160 5.46 19.44 -18.66
C LYS A 160 5.85 17.96 -18.82
N GLY A 161 5.70 17.20 -17.74
CA GLY A 161 5.90 15.74 -17.74
C GLY A 161 7.34 15.26 -17.50
N LYS A 162 8.35 16.14 -17.54
CA LYS A 162 9.75 15.76 -17.36
C LYS A 162 10.04 15.14 -15.99
N GLN A 163 9.57 15.77 -14.91
CA GLN A 163 9.74 15.21 -13.56
C GLN A 163 9.11 13.82 -13.43
N ARG A 164 7.94 13.62 -14.05
CA ARG A 164 7.25 12.33 -14.03
C ARG A 164 8.08 11.26 -14.74
N ALA A 165 8.61 11.57 -15.92
CA ALA A 165 9.46 10.65 -16.67
C ALA A 165 10.73 10.26 -15.88
N MET A 166 11.46 11.24 -15.34
CA MET A 166 12.67 10.99 -14.54
C MET A 166 12.36 10.19 -13.27
N THR A 167 11.24 10.48 -12.60
CA THR A 167 10.81 9.70 -11.42
C THR A 167 10.44 8.28 -11.82
N ASP A 168 9.74 8.07 -12.94
CA ASP A 168 9.33 6.74 -13.40
C ASP A 168 10.53 5.87 -13.82
N GLU A 169 11.60 6.47 -14.36
CA GLU A 169 12.89 5.84 -14.68
C GLU A 169 13.66 5.46 -13.40
N LEU A 170 13.79 6.38 -12.45
CA LEU A 170 14.41 6.12 -11.15
C LEU A 170 13.67 5.00 -10.40
N ASP A 171 12.33 5.07 -10.36
CA ASP A 171 11.48 4.05 -9.75
C ASP A 171 11.65 2.68 -10.44
N ALA A 172 11.91 2.64 -11.75
CA ALA A 172 12.15 1.39 -12.50
C ALA A 172 13.50 0.76 -12.11
N LYS A 173 14.55 1.59 -12.08
CA LYS A 173 15.89 1.16 -11.70
C LYS A 173 15.91 0.57 -10.30
N HIS A 174 15.38 1.30 -9.31
CA HIS A 174 15.31 0.80 -7.93
C HIS A 174 14.52 -0.50 -7.80
N GLN A 175 13.46 -0.68 -8.59
CA GLN A 175 12.67 -1.90 -8.57
C GLN A 175 13.49 -3.09 -9.08
N SER A 176 14.26 -2.90 -10.16
CA SER A 176 15.16 -3.92 -10.71
C SER A 176 16.28 -4.27 -9.73
N ASP A 177 16.98 -3.25 -9.22
CA ASP A 177 18.09 -3.41 -8.26
C ASP A 177 17.61 -4.19 -7.01
N LEU A 178 16.43 -3.84 -6.49
CA LEU A 178 15.82 -4.57 -5.37
C LEU A 178 15.50 -6.02 -5.75
N TYR A 179 14.86 -6.25 -6.89
CA TYR A 179 14.50 -7.59 -7.35
C TYR A 179 15.71 -8.54 -7.42
N GLU A 180 16.82 -8.04 -7.95
CA GLU A 180 18.08 -8.79 -8.09
C GLU A 180 18.65 -9.21 -6.72
N THR A 181 18.51 -8.37 -5.70
CA THR A 181 19.01 -8.67 -4.34
C THR A 181 18.12 -9.64 -3.56
N LEU A 182 16.86 -9.80 -3.96
CA LEU A 182 15.90 -10.67 -3.26
C LEU A 182 16.00 -12.10 -3.78
N GLN A 183 15.68 -13.08 -2.94
CA GLN A 183 15.66 -14.49 -3.31
C GLN A 183 14.44 -15.22 -2.75
N GLY A 184 14.14 -16.39 -3.33
CA GLY A 184 13.17 -17.34 -2.80
C GLY A 184 11.78 -16.71 -2.53
N PRO A 185 11.20 -16.93 -1.33
CA PRO A 185 9.88 -16.42 -0.97
C PRO A 185 9.78 -14.89 -0.98
N ASP A 186 10.83 -14.20 -0.51
CA ASP A 186 10.89 -12.73 -0.43
C ASP A 186 10.75 -12.11 -1.83
N ARG A 187 11.47 -12.65 -2.82
CA ARG A 187 11.38 -12.23 -4.22
C ARG A 187 9.94 -12.40 -4.75
N LYS A 188 9.32 -13.55 -4.49
CA LYS A 188 7.94 -13.84 -4.91
C LYS A 188 6.92 -12.91 -4.25
N VAL A 189 7.06 -12.63 -2.96
CA VAL A 189 6.20 -11.67 -2.24
C VAL A 189 6.36 -10.27 -2.83
N PHE A 190 7.59 -9.82 -3.07
CA PHE A 190 7.87 -8.52 -3.68
C PHE A 190 7.20 -8.36 -5.05
N VAL A 191 7.35 -9.34 -5.94
CA VAL A 191 6.66 -9.33 -7.25
C VAL A 191 5.15 -9.32 -7.06
N SER A 192 4.61 -10.15 -6.16
CA SER A 192 3.16 -10.20 -5.91
C SER A 192 2.57 -8.90 -5.38
N ASN A 193 3.37 -8.03 -4.74
CA ASN A 193 2.92 -6.74 -4.25
C ASN A 193 2.60 -5.74 -5.38
N THR A 194 3.01 -6.04 -6.63
CA THR A 194 2.64 -5.30 -7.85
C THR A 194 1.23 -5.65 -8.36
N ALA A 195 0.66 -6.77 -7.92
CA ALA A 195 -0.62 -7.25 -8.43
C ALA A 195 -1.80 -6.36 -7.99
N ALA A 196 -2.83 -6.31 -8.83
CA ALA A 196 -4.07 -5.63 -8.53
C ALA A 196 -4.72 -6.18 -7.25
N GLY A 197 -5.08 -5.28 -6.33
CA GLY A 197 -5.61 -5.61 -5.00
C GLY A 197 -4.57 -5.51 -3.90
N ALA A 198 -3.30 -5.84 -4.18
CA ALA A 198 -2.24 -5.89 -3.16
C ALA A 198 -1.98 -4.53 -2.49
N GLY A 199 -2.19 -3.43 -3.22
CA GLY A 199 -2.02 -2.07 -2.72
C GLY A 199 -3.26 -1.47 -2.03
N ARG A 200 -4.43 -2.13 -2.11
CA ARG A 200 -5.69 -1.56 -1.59
C ARG A 200 -5.61 -1.19 -0.11
N PRO A 201 -5.01 -1.99 0.80
CA PRO A 201 -4.91 -1.58 2.20
C PRO A 201 -4.19 -0.23 2.41
N LEU A 202 -3.28 0.16 1.51
CA LEU A 202 -2.59 1.45 1.57
C LEU A 202 -3.41 2.61 0.96
N THR A 203 -4.11 2.32 -0.14
CA THR A 203 -4.67 3.37 -1.02
C THR A 203 -6.17 3.58 -0.85
N ASP A 204 -6.90 2.54 -0.46
CA ASP A 204 -8.36 2.49 -0.44
C ASP A 204 -8.90 2.78 0.97
N PRO A 205 -9.61 3.91 1.17
CA PRO A 205 -10.16 4.28 2.47
C PRO A 205 -11.30 3.35 2.94
N GLN A 206 -11.90 2.54 2.05
CA GLN A 206 -12.93 1.58 2.44
C GLN A 206 -12.35 0.35 3.14
N VAL A 207 -11.04 0.09 3.00
CA VAL A 207 -10.39 -1.04 3.69
C VAL A 207 -10.14 -0.66 5.15
N HIS A 208 -11.11 -1.00 6.01
CA HIS A 208 -11.03 -0.77 7.45
C HIS A 208 -10.19 -1.85 8.15
N ALA A 209 -8.87 -1.73 8.03
CA ALA A 209 -7.91 -2.56 8.77
C ALA A 209 -7.78 -2.10 10.22
N ASP A 210 -7.78 -3.04 11.16
CA ASP A 210 -7.38 -2.74 12.54
C ASP A 210 -5.86 -2.56 12.64
N ASP A 211 -5.39 -1.99 13.75
CA ASP A 211 -3.99 -1.61 13.92
C ASP A 211 -3.03 -2.80 13.76
N ARG A 212 -3.38 -3.96 14.34
CA ARG A 212 -2.56 -5.17 14.24
C ARG A 212 -2.55 -5.74 12.82
N GLY A 213 -3.71 -5.75 12.15
CA GLY A 213 -3.85 -6.21 10.77
C GLY A 213 -3.07 -5.33 9.80
N PHE A 214 -3.16 -4.02 9.98
CA PHE A 214 -2.43 -3.06 9.15
C PHE A 214 -0.91 -3.11 9.37
N SER A 215 -0.47 -3.16 10.64
CA SER A 215 0.95 -3.32 11.00
C SER A 215 1.53 -4.62 10.43
N THR A 216 0.82 -5.75 10.60
CA THR A 216 1.22 -7.05 10.04
C THR A 216 1.34 -7.01 8.51
N TYR A 217 0.32 -6.46 7.83
CA TYR A 217 0.34 -6.28 6.39
C TYR A 217 1.54 -5.46 5.92
N LEU A 218 1.80 -4.33 6.59
CA LEU A 218 2.88 -3.43 6.21
C LEU A 218 4.26 -4.09 6.39
N ARG A 219 4.45 -4.82 7.49
CA ARG A 219 5.67 -5.61 7.71
C ARG A 219 5.86 -6.67 6.64
N GLU A 220 4.83 -7.46 6.33
CA GLU A 220 4.91 -8.47 5.27
C GLU A 220 5.20 -7.84 3.89
N ARG A 221 4.52 -6.73 3.56
CA ARG A 221 4.74 -6.00 2.30
C ARG A 221 6.17 -5.50 2.16
N LEU A 222 6.77 -5.04 3.26
CA LEU A 222 8.13 -4.52 3.32
C LEU A 222 9.19 -5.61 3.56
N LEU A 223 8.79 -6.88 3.52
CA LEU A 223 9.66 -8.03 3.80
C LEU A 223 10.36 -7.92 5.17
N VAL A 224 9.65 -7.35 6.14
CA VAL A 224 10.05 -7.30 7.54
C VAL A 224 9.38 -8.47 8.25
N ARG A 225 10.16 -9.20 9.03
CA ARG A 225 9.66 -10.31 9.85
C ARG A 225 8.55 -9.79 10.78
N VAL A 226 7.42 -10.49 10.87
CA VAL A 226 6.29 -10.11 11.75
C VAL A 226 6.54 -10.55 13.19
N LEU A 227 7.02 -11.78 13.37
CA LEU A 227 7.37 -12.31 14.69
C LEU A 227 8.82 -11.96 15.03
N PRO A 228 9.21 -11.90 16.31
CA PRO A 228 10.60 -11.69 16.70
C PRO A 228 11.55 -12.73 16.07
N GLU A 229 12.80 -12.34 15.88
CA GLU A 229 13.87 -13.26 15.47
C GLU A 229 14.06 -14.35 16.53
N GLY A 230 14.36 -15.58 16.11
CA GLY A 230 14.51 -16.73 17.02
C GLY A 230 13.19 -17.34 17.51
N GLN A 231 12.05 -16.66 17.34
CA GLN A 231 10.74 -17.21 17.68
C GLN A 231 10.50 -18.53 16.94
N LYS A 232 10.22 -19.60 17.69
CA LYS A 232 9.84 -20.90 17.14
C LYS A 232 8.34 -20.97 16.91
N CYS A 233 7.97 -21.63 15.81
CA CYS A 233 6.60 -21.99 15.50
C CYS A 233 6.17 -23.17 16.37
N VAL A 234 4.87 -23.39 16.55
CA VAL A 234 4.29 -24.59 17.21
C VAL A 234 4.73 -25.94 16.62
N CYS A 235 5.34 -25.95 15.42
CA CYS A 235 5.95 -27.16 14.85
C CYS A 235 7.44 -27.33 15.16
N GLY A 236 8.06 -26.39 15.89
CA GLY A 236 9.48 -26.37 16.25
C GLY A 236 10.41 -25.67 15.24
N ALA A 237 9.93 -25.39 14.03
CA ALA A 237 10.71 -24.64 13.02
C ALA A 237 10.80 -23.14 13.37
N ASP A 238 11.68 -22.41 12.69
CA ASP A 238 11.72 -20.95 12.78
C ASP A 238 10.38 -20.35 12.30
N ALA A 239 9.81 -19.42 13.06
CA ALA A 239 8.54 -18.77 12.74
C ALA A 239 8.73 -17.60 11.76
N SER A 240 9.41 -17.86 10.63
CA SER A 240 9.53 -16.90 9.53
C SER A 240 8.17 -16.59 8.91
N ASN A 241 8.06 -15.45 8.21
CA ASN A 241 6.81 -15.08 7.53
C ASN A 241 6.34 -16.18 6.56
N GLU A 242 7.27 -16.73 5.77
CA GLU A 242 6.98 -17.88 4.89
C GLU A 242 6.49 -19.09 5.68
N HIS A 243 7.23 -19.48 6.71
CA HIS A 243 6.93 -20.69 7.47
C HIS A 243 5.54 -20.62 8.10
N VAL A 244 5.18 -19.50 8.73
CA VAL A 244 3.86 -19.30 9.35
C VAL A 244 2.72 -19.52 8.33
N HIS A 245 2.88 -18.98 7.12
CA HIS A 245 1.89 -19.12 6.06
C HIS A 245 1.84 -20.48 5.36
N THR A 246 2.86 -21.31 5.54
CA THR A 246 2.97 -22.63 4.87
C THR A 246 2.90 -23.82 5.83
N CYS A 247 3.19 -23.63 7.12
CA CYS A 247 3.22 -24.64 8.17
C CYS A 247 1.96 -25.53 8.17
N THR A 248 2.17 -26.85 8.22
CA THR A 248 1.10 -27.85 8.22
C THR A 248 0.36 -27.90 9.55
N ARG A 249 1.04 -27.65 10.69
CA ARG A 249 0.40 -27.59 12.02
C ARG A 249 -0.52 -26.39 12.21
N LEU A 250 -0.39 -25.36 11.38
CA LEU A 250 -1.30 -24.20 11.37
C LEU A 250 -2.43 -24.35 10.33
N GLN A 251 -2.48 -25.46 9.58
CA GLN A 251 -3.54 -25.69 8.60
C GLN A 251 -4.90 -25.90 9.26
N GLN A 252 -4.94 -26.63 10.37
CA GLN A 252 -6.16 -26.87 11.12
C GLN A 252 -6.27 -25.89 12.28
N ASN A 253 -7.46 -25.30 12.46
CA ASN A 253 -7.78 -24.20 13.37
C ASN A 253 -7.39 -22.81 12.83
N PRO A 254 -6.14 -22.28 12.88
CA PRO A 254 -5.92 -20.86 12.57
C PRO A 254 -6.27 -20.46 11.14
N ARG A 255 -5.92 -21.30 10.15
CA ARG A 255 -6.28 -21.04 8.75
C ARG A 255 -7.77 -21.26 8.48
N THR A 256 -8.41 -22.20 9.18
CA THR A 256 -9.86 -22.40 9.14
C THR A 256 -10.58 -21.16 9.70
N THR A 257 -10.18 -20.66 10.87
CA THR A 257 -10.73 -19.43 11.45
C THR A 257 -10.61 -18.24 10.49
N ARG A 258 -9.43 -18.04 9.86
CA ARG A 258 -9.26 -17.00 8.83
C ARG A 258 -10.22 -17.22 7.66
N HIS A 259 -10.34 -18.44 7.18
CA HIS A 259 -11.21 -18.79 6.06
C HIS A 259 -12.69 -18.52 6.39
N ASP A 260 -13.14 -18.91 7.58
CA ASP A 260 -14.53 -18.73 8.01
C ASP A 260 -14.88 -17.24 8.18
N MET A 261 -13.95 -16.45 8.74
CA MET A 261 -14.09 -14.98 8.81
C MET A 261 -14.25 -14.35 7.42
N ILE A 262 -13.43 -14.78 6.46
CA ILE A 262 -13.48 -14.30 5.08
C ILE A 262 -14.80 -14.69 4.43
N ASN A 263 -15.21 -15.96 4.54
CA ASN A 263 -16.42 -16.45 3.90
C ASN A 263 -17.67 -15.78 4.46
N MET A 264 -17.74 -15.62 5.79
CA MET A 264 -18.84 -14.91 6.44
C MET A 264 -18.92 -13.45 5.97
N THR A 265 -17.78 -12.76 5.90
CA THR A 265 -17.72 -11.37 5.45
C THR A 265 -18.13 -11.23 3.98
N PHE A 266 -17.60 -12.10 3.11
CA PHE A 266 -17.91 -12.13 1.69
C PHE A 266 -19.41 -12.41 1.44
N ALA A 267 -19.98 -13.41 2.14
CA ALA A 267 -21.39 -13.73 2.06
C ALA A 267 -22.28 -12.59 2.59
N ASN A 268 -21.88 -11.92 3.67
CA ASN A 268 -22.62 -10.76 4.19
C ASN A 268 -22.64 -9.61 3.18
N GLY A 269 -21.52 -9.33 2.52
CA GLY A 269 -21.46 -8.31 1.48
C GLY A 269 -22.38 -8.63 0.29
N LEU A 270 -22.46 -9.91 -0.12
CA LEU A 270 -23.42 -10.36 -1.14
C LEU A 270 -24.88 -10.23 -0.66
N ARG A 271 -25.17 -10.56 0.61
CA ARG A 271 -26.52 -10.38 1.19
C ARG A 271 -26.97 -8.92 1.20
N LEU A 272 -26.04 -7.99 1.47
CA LEU A 272 -26.32 -6.55 1.37
C LEU A 272 -26.65 -6.11 -0.08
N CYS A 273 -26.18 -6.87 -1.07
CA CYS A 273 -26.52 -6.69 -2.47
C CYS A 273 -27.79 -7.46 -2.90
N GLY A 274 -28.56 -7.99 -1.94
CA GLY A 274 -29.86 -8.65 -2.21
C GLY A 274 -29.78 -10.13 -2.56
N PHE A 275 -28.60 -10.76 -2.51
CA PHE A 275 -28.47 -12.20 -2.74
C PHE A 275 -28.83 -13.00 -1.49
N GLN A 276 -29.42 -14.17 -1.68
CA GLN A 276 -29.47 -15.20 -0.66
C GLN A 276 -28.17 -16.00 -0.69
N CYS A 277 -27.49 -16.11 0.46
CA CYS A 277 -26.23 -16.84 0.56
C CYS A 277 -26.30 -17.96 1.59
N GLY A 278 -26.02 -19.19 1.14
CA GLY A 278 -25.84 -20.38 2.00
C GLY A 278 -24.37 -20.70 2.19
N MET A 279 -23.95 -20.95 3.43
CA MET A 279 -22.58 -21.32 3.78
C MET A 279 -22.43 -22.83 3.85
N GLU A 280 -21.32 -23.38 3.34
CA GLU A 280 -21.04 -24.81 3.26
C GLU A 280 -22.25 -25.68 2.82
N PRO A 281 -22.95 -25.31 1.73
CA PRO A 281 -24.20 -25.94 1.35
C PRO A 281 -24.02 -27.42 1.04
N ARG A 282 -24.95 -28.24 1.54
CA ARG A 282 -25.13 -29.63 1.08
C ARG A 282 -26.01 -29.59 -0.16
N LEU A 283 -25.39 -29.69 -1.33
CA LEU A 283 -26.11 -29.56 -2.59
C LEU A 283 -26.73 -30.87 -3.09
N THR A 284 -26.22 -32.03 -2.65
CA THR A 284 -26.89 -33.34 -2.82
C THR A 284 -26.58 -34.27 -1.63
N GLU A 285 -27.45 -35.25 -1.35
CA GLU A 285 -27.21 -36.27 -0.30
C GLU A 285 -26.04 -37.21 -0.63
N ALA A 286 -25.78 -37.44 -1.93
CA ALA A 286 -24.76 -38.37 -2.40
C ALA A 286 -23.34 -37.77 -2.46
N SER A 287 -23.19 -36.44 -2.51
CA SER A 287 -21.89 -35.77 -2.63
C SER A 287 -21.39 -35.26 -1.28
N ARG A 288 -20.21 -35.72 -0.85
CA ARG A 288 -19.49 -35.13 0.31
C ARG A 288 -18.86 -33.77 0.01
N ARG A 289 -18.95 -33.27 -1.23
CA ARG A 289 -18.31 -32.00 -1.63
C ARG A 289 -19.15 -30.83 -1.15
N ARG A 290 -18.52 -29.93 -0.39
CA ARG A 290 -19.10 -28.67 0.06
C ARG A 290 -18.29 -27.54 -0.55
N PRO A 291 -18.85 -26.75 -1.50
CA PRO A 291 -18.29 -25.44 -1.80
C PRO A 291 -18.50 -24.52 -0.60
N ASP A 292 -17.83 -23.37 -0.56
CA ASP A 292 -17.88 -22.50 0.62
C ASP A 292 -19.18 -21.70 0.68
N ILE A 293 -19.63 -21.20 -0.47
CA ILE A 293 -20.78 -20.29 -0.56
C ILE A 293 -21.64 -20.67 -1.77
N LEU A 294 -22.94 -20.87 -1.54
CA LEU A 294 -24.00 -20.83 -2.55
C LEU A 294 -24.60 -19.43 -2.59
N ILE A 295 -24.79 -18.90 -3.79
CA ILE A 295 -25.31 -17.56 -4.06
C ILE A 295 -26.54 -17.73 -4.95
N VAL A 296 -27.69 -17.29 -4.46
CA VAL A 296 -28.97 -17.34 -5.16
C VAL A 296 -29.52 -15.93 -5.30
N GLY A 297 -29.82 -15.53 -6.53
CA GLY A 297 -30.49 -14.30 -6.90
C GLY A 297 -31.57 -14.58 -7.94
N LEU A 298 -32.15 -13.54 -8.54
CA LEU A 298 -33.21 -13.69 -9.56
C LEU A 298 -32.70 -14.49 -10.77
N ASP A 299 -31.58 -14.06 -11.36
CA ASP A 299 -30.93 -14.72 -12.50
C ASP A 299 -29.55 -15.29 -12.13
N THR A 300 -29.37 -15.64 -10.85
CA THR A 300 -28.10 -16.15 -10.33
C THR A 300 -28.31 -17.43 -9.55
N TYR A 301 -27.65 -18.49 -10.00
CA TYR A 301 -27.50 -19.72 -9.24
C TYR A 301 -26.04 -20.17 -9.31
N ALA A 302 -25.24 -19.68 -8.36
CA ALA A 302 -23.79 -19.76 -8.42
C ALA A 302 -23.19 -20.29 -7.12
N ILE A 303 -22.03 -20.91 -7.23
CA ILE A 303 -21.24 -21.37 -6.09
C ILE A 303 -19.80 -20.88 -6.21
N THR A 304 -19.17 -20.63 -5.07
CA THR A 304 -17.75 -20.29 -5.03
C THR A 304 -17.05 -20.98 -3.88
N ASP A 305 -15.75 -21.11 -4.07
CA ASP A 305 -14.81 -21.57 -3.07
C ASP A 305 -13.81 -20.43 -2.88
N VAL A 306 -13.86 -19.79 -1.71
CA VAL A 306 -13.06 -18.60 -1.40
C VAL A 306 -11.77 -19.07 -0.73
N THR A 307 -10.64 -18.80 -1.36
CA THR A 307 -9.36 -19.33 -0.89
C THR A 307 -8.29 -18.25 -0.84
N VAL A 308 -7.57 -18.24 0.28
CA VAL A 308 -6.36 -17.43 0.46
C VAL A 308 -5.12 -18.31 0.27
N THR A 309 -4.16 -17.85 -0.51
CA THR A 309 -2.85 -18.51 -0.64
C THR A 309 -1.71 -17.53 -0.41
N TYR A 310 -0.58 -18.02 0.08
CA TYR A 310 0.60 -17.20 0.32
C TYR A 310 1.36 -16.98 -1.00
N ALA A 311 1.73 -15.73 -1.27
CA ALA A 311 2.43 -15.35 -2.49
C ALA A 311 3.78 -16.04 -2.63
N GLY A 312 4.54 -16.13 -1.53
CA GLY A 312 5.85 -16.76 -1.49
C GLY A 312 5.81 -18.29 -1.44
N ARG A 313 4.64 -18.93 -1.58
CA ARG A 313 4.53 -20.39 -1.57
C ARG A 313 5.40 -20.99 -2.67
N VAL A 314 6.07 -22.09 -2.36
CA VAL A 314 6.78 -22.89 -3.37
C VAL A 314 5.77 -23.40 -4.40
N THR A 315 5.91 -22.90 -5.61
CA THR A 315 5.28 -23.38 -6.85
C THR A 315 6.33 -24.21 -7.59
N ALA A 316 5.97 -24.91 -8.68
CA ALA A 316 6.95 -25.68 -9.46
C ALA A 316 8.22 -24.83 -9.74
N TYR A 317 9.39 -25.47 -9.64
CA TYR A 317 10.68 -24.82 -9.89
C TYR A 317 10.67 -24.23 -11.31
N VAL A 318 10.71 -22.91 -11.39
CA VAL A 318 11.05 -22.18 -12.60
C VAL A 318 12.47 -21.68 -12.39
N SER A 319 13.29 -21.70 -13.44
CA SER A 319 14.64 -21.12 -13.46
C SER A 319 14.63 -19.64 -13.06
N GLU A 320 15.80 -19.02 -12.97
CA GLU A 320 15.91 -17.57 -12.80
C GLU A 320 15.02 -16.86 -13.83
N GLU A 321 13.95 -16.23 -13.34
CA GLU A 321 12.97 -15.48 -14.12
C GLU A 321 13.32 -13.99 -13.96
N SER A 322 13.36 -13.25 -15.06
CA SER A 322 13.54 -11.79 -15.00
C SER A 322 12.33 -11.14 -14.29
N MET A 323 12.49 -9.91 -13.79
CA MET A 323 11.38 -9.22 -13.12
C MET A 323 10.18 -9.01 -14.06
N GLU A 324 10.44 -8.82 -15.36
CA GLU A 324 9.41 -8.57 -16.37
C GLU A 324 8.59 -9.83 -16.70
N GLU A 325 9.23 -10.99 -16.62
CA GLU A 325 8.57 -12.29 -16.83
C GLU A 325 7.87 -12.78 -15.57
N ALA A 326 8.33 -12.33 -14.39
CA ALA A 326 7.85 -12.77 -13.10
C ALA A 326 6.34 -12.57 -12.93
N ASP A 327 5.61 -13.68 -12.77
CA ASP A 327 4.17 -13.64 -12.62
C ASP A 327 3.74 -13.30 -11.17
N PRO A 328 3.17 -12.11 -10.93
CA PRO A 328 2.82 -11.66 -9.58
C PRO A 328 1.64 -12.45 -8.98
N LEU A 329 0.94 -13.26 -9.77
CA LEU A 329 -0.20 -14.05 -9.35
C LEU A 329 0.03 -15.57 -9.48
N ARG A 330 1.29 -16.03 -9.60
CA ARG A 330 1.61 -17.46 -9.81
C ARG A 330 0.90 -18.38 -8.81
N ALA A 331 1.10 -18.11 -7.52
CA ALA A 331 0.47 -18.90 -6.45
C ALA A 331 -1.06 -18.88 -6.51
N ALA A 332 -1.66 -17.75 -6.89
CA ALA A 332 -3.11 -17.64 -7.06
C ALA A 332 -3.60 -18.40 -8.30
N ARG A 333 -2.86 -18.37 -9.41
CA ARG A 333 -3.19 -19.09 -10.65
C ARG A 333 -3.16 -20.60 -10.42
N ASP A 334 -2.10 -21.11 -9.77
CA ASP A 334 -1.99 -22.53 -9.45
C ASP A 334 -3.17 -22.98 -8.57
N ARG A 335 -3.51 -22.16 -7.57
CA ARG A 335 -4.64 -22.43 -6.68
C ARG A 335 -5.98 -22.41 -7.41
N LEU A 336 -6.20 -21.45 -8.31
CA LEU A 336 -7.40 -21.37 -9.14
C LEU A 336 -7.53 -22.64 -10.00
N THR A 337 -6.46 -23.05 -10.68
CA THR A 337 -6.44 -24.25 -11.53
C THR A 337 -6.79 -25.50 -10.74
N GLN A 338 -6.18 -25.70 -9.58
CA GLN A 338 -6.48 -26.84 -8.69
C GLN A 338 -7.96 -26.86 -8.27
N LYS A 339 -8.53 -25.72 -7.86
CA LYS A 339 -9.92 -25.64 -7.41
C LYS A 339 -10.92 -25.79 -8.56
N ARG A 340 -10.62 -25.25 -9.74
CA ARG A 340 -11.39 -25.49 -10.97
C ARG A 340 -11.44 -26.97 -11.31
N GLN A 341 -10.29 -27.65 -11.36
CA GLN A 341 -10.24 -29.09 -11.63
C GLN A 341 -11.05 -29.88 -10.60
N LYS A 342 -10.99 -29.48 -9.32
CA LYS A 342 -11.74 -30.13 -8.24
C LYS A 342 -13.26 -30.02 -8.43
N TYR A 343 -13.81 -28.86 -8.77
CA TYR A 343 -15.27 -28.63 -8.71
C TYR A 343 -15.98 -28.50 -10.08
N ARG A 344 -15.27 -28.20 -11.18
CA ARG A 344 -15.89 -27.84 -12.48
C ARG A 344 -16.86 -28.89 -13.02
N HIS A 345 -16.45 -30.15 -13.10
CA HIS A 345 -17.33 -31.22 -13.62
C HIS A 345 -18.60 -31.36 -12.80
N TRP A 346 -18.47 -31.25 -11.48
CA TRP A 346 -19.60 -31.37 -10.57
C TRP A 346 -20.53 -30.16 -10.66
N ALA A 347 -20.00 -28.94 -10.75
CA ALA A 347 -20.80 -27.73 -10.93
C ALA A 347 -21.61 -27.78 -12.24
N LEU A 348 -20.95 -28.15 -13.35
CA LEU A 348 -21.59 -28.29 -14.66
C LEU A 348 -22.73 -29.33 -14.63
N ALA A 349 -22.50 -30.49 -14.01
CA ALA A 349 -23.50 -31.55 -13.90
C ALA A 349 -24.74 -31.13 -13.09
N ASN A 350 -24.63 -30.09 -12.26
CA ASN A 350 -25.73 -29.57 -11.44
C ASN A 350 -26.26 -28.22 -11.95
N GLY A 351 -25.85 -27.77 -13.15
CA GLY A 351 -26.29 -26.49 -13.72
C GLY A 351 -25.85 -25.26 -12.93
N LEU A 352 -24.78 -25.37 -12.13
CA LEU A 352 -24.28 -24.30 -11.27
C LEU A 352 -23.20 -23.49 -11.96
N ASP A 353 -23.27 -22.16 -11.85
CA ASP A 353 -22.13 -21.29 -12.20
C ASP A 353 -21.05 -21.38 -11.11
N PHE A 354 -19.84 -21.81 -11.47
CA PHE A 354 -18.75 -21.99 -10.51
C PHE A 354 -17.47 -21.30 -10.95
N GLU A 355 -16.93 -20.48 -10.05
CA GLU A 355 -15.57 -19.96 -10.12
C GLU A 355 -15.00 -19.84 -8.69
N PRO A 356 -13.78 -20.33 -8.42
CA PRO A 356 -13.13 -20.07 -7.14
C PRO A 356 -12.78 -18.58 -6.99
N PHE A 357 -13.02 -18.03 -5.80
CA PHE A 357 -12.59 -16.69 -5.45
C PHE A 357 -11.20 -16.75 -4.79
N VAL A 358 -10.14 -16.49 -5.57
CA VAL A 358 -8.75 -16.66 -5.11
C VAL A 358 -8.11 -15.31 -4.81
N MET A 359 -7.59 -15.18 -3.59
CA MET A 359 -6.78 -14.04 -3.15
C MET A 359 -5.43 -14.47 -2.57
N LEU A 360 -4.46 -13.56 -2.61
CA LEU A 360 -3.18 -13.71 -1.94
C LEU A 360 -3.23 -13.11 -0.54
N THR A 361 -2.35 -13.54 0.37
CA THR A 361 -2.28 -13.02 1.75
C THR A 361 -1.98 -11.51 1.83
N ASN A 362 -1.42 -10.92 0.77
CA ASN A 362 -1.18 -9.48 0.65
C ASN A 362 -2.37 -8.69 0.06
N GLY A 363 -3.49 -9.36 -0.27
CA GLY A 363 -4.69 -8.75 -0.80
C GLY A 363 -4.80 -8.72 -2.32
N ALA A 364 -3.83 -9.25 -3.07
CA ALA A 364 -3.97 -9.41 -4.51
C ALA A 364 -5.12 -10.36 -4.85
N ILE A 365 -5.90 -10.07 -5.89
CA ILE A 365 -7.06 -10.89 -6.28
C ILE A 365 -6.90 -11.34 -7.73
N HIS A 366 -7.10 -12.63 -7.95
CA HIS A 366 -6.97 -13.21 -9.28
C HIS A 366 -7.99 -12.59 -10.28
N PRO A 367 -7.60 -12.20 -11.51
CA PRO A 367 -8.49 -11.55 -12.48
C PRO A 367 -9.78 -12.31 -12.79
N ALA A 368 -9.72 -13.65 -12.83
CA ALA A 368 -10.92 -14.48 -13.02
C ALA A 368 -11.95 -14.28 -11.90
N SER A 369 -11.51 -14.31 -10.64
CA SER A 369 -12.36 -14.07 -9.48
C SER A 369 -12.97 -12.66 -9.47
N ARG A 370 -12.19 -11.65 -9.91
CA ARG A 370 -12.69 -10.27 -10.06
C ARG A 370 -13.78 -10.16 -11.12
N ARG A 371 -13.55 -10.73 -12.31
CA ARG A 371 -14.53 -10.72 -13.41
C ARG A 371 -15.79 -11.48 -13.04
N TRP A 372 -15.63 -12.65 -12.41
CA TRP A 372 -16.74 -13.46 -11.97
C TRP A 372 -17.63 -12.73 -10.96
N LEU A 373 -17.04 -12.15 -9.90
CA LEU A 373 -17.83 -11.41 -8.90
C LEU A 373 -18.58 -10.22 -9.52
N ARG A 374 -17.94 -9.46 -10.41
CA ARG A 374 -18.60 -8.35 -11.12
C ARG A 374 -19.76 -8.82 -11.99
N ARG A 375 -19.63 -9.98 -12.64
CA ARG A 375 -20.72 -10.60 -13.40
C ARG A 375 -21.86 -11.01 -12.49
N ILE A 376 -21.57 -11.70 -11.37
CA ILE A 376 -22.59 -12.10 -10.39
C ILE A 376 -23.38 -10.89 -9.91
N LEU A 377 -22.68 -9.82 -9.50
CA LEU A 377 -23.33 -8.59 -9.05
C LEU A 377 -24.18 -7.93 -10.14
N GLY A 378 -23.80 -8.07 -11.41
CA GLY A 378 -24.59 -7.54 -12.54
C GLY A 378 -25.88 -8.33 -12.84
N ASN A 379 -26.07 -9.51 -12.25
CA ASN A 379 -27.24 -10.36 -12.46
C ASN A 379 -28.35 -10.15 -11.39
N GLN A 380 -28.22 -9.11 -10.56
CA GLN A 380 -29.17 -8.80 -9.51
C GLN A 380 -29.38 -7.30 -9.44
N ASP A 381 -30.64 -6.87 -9.41
CA ASP A 381 -30.95 -5.48 -9.14
C ASP A 381 -30.69 -5.15 -7.67
N HIS A 382 -29.77 -4.22 -7.45
CA HIS A 382 -29.44 -3.71 -6.12
C HIS A 382 -29.17 -2.20 -6.16
N ARG A 383 -29.31 -1.53 -5.00
CA ARG A 383 -29.22 -0.06 -4.89
C ARG A 383 -27.83 0.52 -5.23
N LEU A 384 -26.81 -0.32 -5.29
CA LEU A 384 -25.43 0.08 -5.58
C LEU A 384 -25.12 -0.09 -7.07
N THR A 385 -24.15 0.67 -7.59
CA THR A 385 -23.53 0.30 -8.87
C THR A 385 -22.72 -0.99 -8.69
N ILE A 386 -22.52 -1.76 -9.76
CA ILE A 386 -21.67 -2.99 -9.72
C ILE A 386 -20.28 -2.68 -9.17
N THR A 387 -19.71 -1.52 -9.52
CA THR A 387 -18.41 -1.06 -9.02
C THR A 387 -18.44 -0.83 -7.51
N ASN A 388 -19.42 -0.08 -6.99
CA ASN A 388 -19.50 0.20 -5.56
C ASN A 388 -19.78 -1.07 -4.74
N ALA A 389 -20.67 -1.95 -5.22
CA ALA A 389 -20.92 -3.24 -4.59
C ALA A 389 -19.66 -4.11 -4.55
N TYR A 390 -18.95 -4.20 -5.68
CA TYR A 390 -17.69 -4.94 -5.77
C TYR A 390 -16.63 -4.36 -4.82
N ASP A 391 -16.45 -3.04 -4.81
CA ASP A 391 -15.42 -2.39 -4.01
C ASP A 391 -15.69 -2.54 -2.51
N MET A 392 -16.95 -2.40 -2.08
CA MET A 392 -17.40 -2.64 -0.70
C MET A 392 -17.14 -4.09 -0.27
N ILE A 393 -17.65 -5.07 -1.02
CA ILE A 393 -17.48 -6.51 -0.69
C ILE A 393 -16.00 -6.85 -0.56
N VAL A 394 -15.19 -6.41 -1.53
CA VAL A 394 -13.76 -6.72 -1.51
C VAL A 394 -13.05 -5.98 -0.38
N ALA A 395 -13.40 -4.73 -0.06
CA ALA A 395 -12.77 -3.98 1.02
C ALA A 395 -12.98 -4.68 2.38
N ASP A 396 -14.21 -5.08 2.67
CA ASP A 396 -14.55 -5.80 3.90
C ASP A 396 -13.87 -7.17 3.96
N THR A 397 -13.87 -7.89 2.83
CA THR A 397 -13.22 -9.21 2.73
C THR A 397 -11.70 -9.09 2.93
N LEU A 398 -11.07 -8.03 2.41
CA LEU A 398 -9.66 -7.75 2.63
C LEU A 398 -9.39 -7.42 4.10
N ALA A 399 -10.21 -6.60 4.75
CA ALA A 399 -10.09 -6.32 6.18
C ALA A 399 -10.20 -7.60 7.02
N ALA A 400 -11.14 -8.49 6.70
CA ALA A 400 -11.27 -9.80 7.34
C ALA A 400 -10.04 -10.68 7.11
N MET A 401 -9.47 -10.69 5.90
CA MET A 401 -8.25 -11.41 5.59
C MET A 401 -7.06 -10.90 6.40
N LEU A 402 -6.89 -9.58 6.54
CA LEU A 402 -5.81 -8.99 7.34
C LEU A 402 -5.90 -9.37 8.81
N ARG A 403 -7.10 -9.30 9.40
CA ARG A 403 -7.36 -9.81 10.76
C ARG A 403 -7.05 -11.30 10.88
N GLY A 404 -7.42 -12.08 9.88
CA GLY A 404 -7.14 -13.50 9.84
C GLY A 404 -5.64 -13.81 9.73
N ASN A 405 -4.85 -13.00 9.02
CA ASN A 405 -3.39 -13.16 8.97
C ASN A 405 -2.78 -12.96 10.36
N VAL A 406 -3.22 -11.94 11.12
CA VAL A 406 -2.81 -11.73 12.51
C VAL A 406 -3.09 -12.97 13.36
N HIS A 407 -4.27 -13.57 13.20
CA HIS A 407 -4.62 -14.79 13.93
C HIS A 407 -3.67 -15.97 13.62
N VAL A 408 -3.26 -16.13 12.35
CA VAL A 408 -2.30 -17.17 11.95
C VAL A 408 -0.92 -16.92 12.59
N PHE A 409 -0.44 -15.67 12.62
CA PHE A 409 0.81 -15.33 13.30
C PHE A 409 0.73 -15.54 14.82
N ASN A 410 -0.35 -15.12 15.47
CA ASN A 410 -0.53 -15.35 16.91
C ASN A 410 -0.55 -16.84 17.26
N ALA A 411 -1.22 -17.66 16.45
CA ALA A 411 -1.26 -19.10 16.66
C ALA A 411 0.11 -19.78 16.46
N ALA A 412 0.97 -19.22 15.62
CA ALA A 412 2.32 -19.74 15.40
C ALA A 412 3.20 -19.66 16.66
N CYS A 413 2.99 -18.64 17.51
CA CYS A 413 3.74 -18.47 18.76
C CYS A 413 3.32 -19.44 19.88
N GLY A 414 2.25 -20.24 19.67
CA GLY A 414 1.58 -20.97 20.75
C GLY A 414 0.83 -20.01 21.69
N ARG A 415 0.01 -20.55 22.60
CA ARG A 415 -0.49 -19.74 23.71
C ARG A 415 0.75 -19.37 24.55
N ALA A 416 1.19 -18.12 24.49
CA ALA A 416 1.95 -17.58 25.61
C ALA A 416 1.09 -17.86 26.86
N GLY A 417 1.59 -18.69 27.76
CA GLY A 417 1.01 -18.73 29.10
C GLY A 417 0.98 -17.28 29.58
N THR A 418 -0.19 -16.84 30.03
CA THR A 418 -0.32 -15.65 30.86
C THR A 418 0.64 -15.83 32.03
N GLY A 419 1.84 -15.26 31.91
CA GLY A 419 2.74 -14.99 33.02
C GLY A 419 2.50 -13.57 33.50
#